data_AF-A0A519VRE1-F1
#
_entry.id   AF-A0A519VRE1-F1
#
_cell.length_a   1.000
_cell.length_b   1.000
_cell.length_c   1.000
_cell.angle_alpha   90.00
_cell.angle_beta   90.00
_cell.angle_gamma   90.00
#
_symmetry.space_group_name_H-M   'P 1'
#
loop_
_entity.id
_entity.type
_entity.pdbx_description
1 polymer ?
#
loop_
_entity_poly.entity_id
_entity_poly.type
_entity_poly.pdbx_seq_one_letter_code
_entity_poly.pdbx_strand_id
1 'polypeptide(L)'
;MSTFQLLAAASSILFMIGLKDDLVHSTVKAKLAGQLTASLIVVNSTSFRIPFQEMFDDFTSHPLLSIPASVCLLILIINAYNLIDGIDGLAAMIGIIACSIYAWLFYTNNELFFFLLSIITIGILIAFLRFNLSKKNNKIFMGDCGSLTIGLIIGLLTLRFLSTSLPLTPQLNKVETRILLITAVLFIPFLDTFRIIIIRIMKRQSPFKADKNHLHHVLIKYGYSHFQASLLLSLIQVSTLLLFFLLSGKVSSAYLFGMMLTLYVASALIINFVRAKAMAY
;
A
#
# COMPACT_ATOMS: atom_id res chain seq x y z
N MET A 1 -12.42 -18.65 -12.63
CA MET A 1 -11.60 -18.97 -11.44
C MET A 1 -12.28 -18.38 -10.23
N SER A 2 -12.33 -19.10 -9.10
CA SER A 2 -12.79 -18.53 -7.83
C SER A 2 -11.79 -17.50 -7.31
N THR A 3 -12.22 -16.59 -6.45
CA THR A 3 -11.33 -15.60 -5.81
C THR A 3 -10.14 -16.26 -5.12
N PHE A 4 -10.38 -17.40 -4.46
CA PHE A 4 -9.31 -18.18 -3.82
C PHE A 4 -8.27 -18.67 -4.83
N GLN A 5 -8.69 -19.19 -5.99
CA GLN A 5 -7.78 -19.64 -7.04
C GLN A 5 -6.94 -18.50 -7.61
N LEU A 6 -7.54 -17.31 -7.80
CA LEU A 6 -6.82 -16.11 -8.26
C LEU A 6 -5.75 -15.69 -7.25
N LEU A 7 -6.11 -15.62 -5.97
CA LEU A 7 -5.20 -15.28 -4.89
C LEU A 7 -4.05 -16.30 -4.80
N ALA A 8 -4.37 -17.60 -4.81
CA ALA A 8 -3.38 -18.66 -4.71
C ALA A 8 -2.39 -18.62 -5.88
N ALA A 9 -2.88 -18.46 -7.11
CA ALA A 9 -2.04 -18.38 -8.31
C ALA A 9 -1.14 -17.13 -8.30
N ALA A 10 -1.71 -15.95 -8.07
CA ALA A 10 -0.97 -14.70 -8.06
C ALA A 10 0.06 -14.63 -6.92
N SER A 11 -0.32 -15.11 -5.72
CA SER A 11 0.58 -15.14 -4.56
C SER A 11 1.72 -16.13 -4.77
N SER A 12 1.47 -17.29 -5.37
CA SER A 12 2.53 -18.27 -5.68
C SER A 12 3.57 -17.69 -6.63
N ILE A 13 3.15 -16.96 -7.66
CA ILE A 13 4.07 -16.31 -8.60
C ILE A 13 4.95 -15.29 -7.88
N LEU A 14 4.35 -14.38 -7.11
CA LEU A 14 5.11 -13.34 -6.41
C LEU A 14 5.99 -13.90 -5.29
N PHE A 15 5.51 -14.90 -4.56
CA PHE A 15 6.29 -15.61 -3.56
C PHE A 15 7.55 -16.22 -4.20
N MET A 16 7.42 -16.91 -5.33
CA MET A 16 8.56 -17.53 -6.02
C MET A 16 9.54 -16.50 -6.59
N ILE A 17 9.04 -15.36 -7.07
CA ILE A 17 9.90 -14.26 -7.56
C ILE A 17 10.65 -13.61 -6.42
N GLY A 18 9.96 -13.32 -5.31
CA GLY A 18 10.59 -12.74 -4.14
C GLY A 18 11.60 -13.72 -3.53
N LEU A 19 11.26 -15.00 -3.42
CA LEU A 19 12.19 -16.04 -2.97
C LEU A 19 13.43 -16.13 -3.87
N LYS A 20 13.24 -16.09 -5.20
CA LYS A 20 14.36 -16.05 -6.14
C LYS A 20 15.21 -14.79 -5.93
N ASP A 21 14.61 -13.64 -5.72
CA ASP A 21 15.34 -12.40 -5.47
C ASP A 21 16.16 -12.44 -4.19
N ASP A 22 15.57 -12.94 -3.10
CA ASP A 22 16.23 -13.09 -1.81
C ASP A 22 17.42 -14.06 -1.87
N LEU A 23 17.38 -15.08 -2.74
CA LEU A 23 18.43 -16.10 -2.88
C LEU A 23 19.55 -15.72 -3.86
N VAL A 24 19.21 -15.16 -5.03
CA VAL A 24 20.17 -14.98 -6.14
C VAL A 24 20.14 -13.62 -6.80
N HIS A 25 19.40 -12.64 -6.25
CA HIS A 25 19.18 -11.31 -6.83
C HIS A 25 18.58 -11.35 -8.25
N SER A 26 17.30 -11.00 -8.35
CA SER A 26 16.58 -10.89 -9.60
C SER A 26 16.75 -9.51 -10.24
N THR A 27 16.71 -9.47 -11.57
CA THR A 27 16.69 -8.19 -12.29
C THR A 27 15.36 -7.48 -12.06
N VAL A 28 15.39 -6.14 -12.07
CA VAL A 28 14.18 -5.29 -11.98
C VAL A 28 13.13 -5.69 -13.02
N LYS A 29 13.57 -6.05 -14.23
CA LYS A 29 12.70 -6.53 -15.32
C LYS A 29 12.00 -7.84 -14.96
N ALA A 30 12.70 -8.79 -14.34
CA ALA A 30 12.10 -10.06 -13.92
C ALA A 30 11.07 -9.87 -12.80
N LYS A 31 11.36 -9.01 -11.82
CA LYS A 31 10.37 -8.64 -10.78
C LYS A 31 9.13 -8.02 -11.37
N LEU A 32 9.30 -7.00 -12.21
CA LEU A 32 8.19 -6.32 -12.88
C LEU A 32 7.37 -7.27 -13.76
N ALA A 33 8.03 -8.18 -14.49
CA ALA A 33 7.35 -9.14 -15.36
C ALA A 33 6.39 -10.02 -14.56
N GLY A 34 6.81 -10.57 -13.41
CA GLY A 34 5.90 -11.40 -12.66
C GLY A 34 4.93 -10.66 -11.74
N GLN A 35 5.24 -9.42 -11.33
CA GLN A 35 4.22 -8.51 -10.79
C GLN A 35 3.13 -8.24 -11.83
N LEU A 36 3.50 -8.03 -13.10
CA LEU A 36 2.57 -7.87 -14.21
C LEU A 36 1.74 -9.14 -14.43
N THR A 37 2.38 -10.33 -14.47
CA THR A 37 1.67 -11.61 -14.62
C THR A 37 0.69 -11.85 -13.48
N ALA A 38 1.12 -11.70 -12.22
CA ALA A 38 0.26 -11.85 -11.05
C ALA A 38 -0.90 -10.86 -11.06
N SER A 39 -0.64 -9.60 -11.45
CA SER A 39 -1.67 -8.57 -11.54
C SER A 39 -2.70 -8.86 -12.63
N LEU A 40 -2.27 -9.35 -13.80
CA LEU A 40 -3.16 -9.74 -14.88
C LEU A 40 -4.07 -10.91 -14.48
N ILE A 41 -3.55 -11.88 -13.71
CA ILE A 41 -4.36 -12.98 -13.16
C ILE A 41 -5.48 -12.42 -12.27
N VAL A 42 -5.15 -11.55 -11.32
CA VAL A 42 -6.13 -10.96 -10.39
C VAL A 42 -7.18 -10.13 -11.14
N VAL A 43 -6.72 -9.21 -12.00
CA VAL A 43 -7.58 -8.25 -12.74
C VAL A 43 -8.39 -8.92 -13.85
N ASN A 44 -8.09 -10.18 -14.20
CA ASN A 44 -8.92 -10.95 -15.12
C ASN A 44 -10.36 -11.07 -14.62
N SER A 45 -10.57 -11.10 -13.29
CA SER A 45 -11.91 -10.96 -12.71
C SER A 45 -12.33 -9.49 -12.64
N THR A 46 -13.58 -9.21 -13.07
CA THR A 46 -14.19 -7.88 -12.98
C THR A 46 -14.35 -7.40 -11.54
N SER A 47 -14.36 -8.31 -10.56
CA SER A 47 -14.42 -7.98 -9.13
C SER A 47 -13.16 -7.30 -8.60
N PHE A 48 -12.07 -7.23 -9.37
CA PHE A 48 -10.82 -6.55 -8.99
C PHE A 48 -10.45 -5.45 -9.98
N ARG A 49 -11.46 -4.80 -10.57
CA ARG A 49 -11.30 -3.74 -11.55
C ARG A 49 -11.78 -2.40 -10.98
N ILE A 50 -11.05 -1.34 -11.28
CA ILE A 50 -11.46 0.03 -10.96
C ILE A 50 -12.79 0.32 -11.70
N PRO A 51 -13.86 0.71 -10.98
CA PRO A 51 -15.18 0.89 -11.57
C PRO A 51 -15.31 2.26 -12.24
N PHE A 52 -14.61 2.48 -13.36
CA PHE A 52 -14.69 3.75 -14.09
C PHE A 52 -16.11 4.11 -14.54
N GLN A 53 -16.98 3.12 -14.75
CA GLN A 53 -18.40 3.33 -15.05
C GLN A 53 -19.13 4.13 -13.95
N GLU A 54 -18.75 3.95 -12.68
CA GLU A 54 -19.35 4.69 -11.56
C GLU A 54 -18.75 6.10 -11.40
N MET A 55 -17.66 6.42 -12.12
CA MET A 55 -16.96 7.71 -12.04
C MET A 55 -17.34 8.68 -13.15
N PHE A 56 -17.71 8.16 -14.31
CA PHE A 56 -18.07 8.92 -15.50
C PHE A 56 -19.43 8.40 -15.94
N ASP A 57 -20.51 9.14 -15.62
CA ASP A 57 -21.92 8.79 -15.83
C ASP A 57 -22.31 8.40 -17.29
N ASP A 58 -21.35 8.31 -18.22
CA ASP A 58 -21.55 7.91 -19.62
C ASP A 58 -21.36 6.40 -19.84
N PHE A 59 -22.39 5.80 -20.45
CA PHE A 59 -22.55 4.36 -20.74
C PHE A 59 -21.53 3.75 -21.72
N THR A 60 -20.55 4.51 -22.23
CA THR A 60 -19.42 3.94 -22.97
C THR A 60 -18.31 3.53 -22.01
N SER A 61 -18.57 2.45 -21.26
CA SER A 61 -17.53 1.82 -20.47
C SER A 61 -16.33 1.52 -21.35
N HIS A 62 -15.14 1.96 -20.94
CA HIS A 62 -13.89 1.49 -21.51
C HIS A 62 -13.34 0.36 -20.62
N PRO A 63 -13.73 -0.92 -20.82
CA PRO A 63 -12.98 -2.06 -20.29
C PRO A 63 -11.47 -1.93 -20.56
N LEU A 64 -11.13 -1.28 -21.67
CA LEU A 64 -9.77 -0.96 -22.11
C LEU A 64 -8.97 -0.11 -21.11
N LEU A 65 -9.60 0.77 -20.33
CA LEU A 65 -8.90 1.59 -19.32
C LEU A 65 -8.90 0.95 -17.93
N SER A 66 -9.98 0.24 -17.58
CA SER A 66 -10.12 -0.38 -16.26
C SER A 66 -9.05 -1.43 -15.99
N ILE A 67 -8.74 -2.29 -16.97
CA ILE A 67 -7.71 -3.33 -16.83
C ILE A 67 -6.32 -2.70 -16.59
N PRO A 68 -5.76 -1.85 -17.48
CA PRO A 68 -4.42 -1.30 -17.27
C PRO A 68 -4.35 -0.43 -16.03
N ALA A 69 -5.39 0.35 -15.70
CA ALA A 69 -5.39 1.15 -14.47
C ALA A 69 -5.34 0.28 -13.21
N SER A 70 -6.11 -0.82 -13.17
CA SER A 70 -6.12 -1.75 -12.03
C SER A 70 -4.81 -2.50 -11.89
N VAL A 71 -4.21 -2.92 -13.02
CA VAL A 71 -2.87 -3.53 -13.05
C VAL A 71 -1.82 -2.55 -12.54
N CYS A 72 -1.82 -1.30 -13.03
CA CYS A 72 -0.91 -0.27 -12.58
C CYS A 72 -1.05 0.02 -11.09
N LEU A 73 -2.28 0.14 -10.58
CA LEU A 73 -2.53 0.35 -9.16
C LEU A 73 -2.03 -0.84 -8.32
N LEU A 74 -2.28 -2.07 -8.76
CA LEU A 74 -1.82 -3.26 -8.05
C LEU A 74 -0.29 -3.33 -7.98
N ILE A 75 0.39 -3.13 -9.11
CA ILE A 75 1.85 -3.06 -9.18
C ILE A 75 2.40 -1.91 -8.32
N LEU A 76 1.74 -0.75 -8.34
CA LEU A 76 2.12 0.39 -7.50
C LEU A 76 2.05 0.04 -6.02
N ILE A 77 0.97 -0.59 -5.56
CA ILE A 77 0.80 -0.99 -4.15
C ILE A 77 1.83 -2.04 -3.75
N ILE A 78 2.05 -3.06 -4.58
CA ILE A 78 3.05 -4.11 -4.34
C ILE A 78 4.44 -3.48 -4.13
N ASN A 79 4.86 -2.60 -5.04
CA ASN A 79 6.17 -1.97 -4.93
C ASN A 79 6.22 -0.95 -3.78
N ALA A 80 5.18 -0.14 -3.59
CA ALA A 80 5.13 0.83 -2.49
C ALA A 80 5.24 0.16 -1.12
N TYR A 81 4.59 -1.00 -0.95
CA TYR A 81 4.69 -1.79 0.28
C TYR A 81 6.07 -2.44 0.44
N ASN A 82 6.64 -3.01 -0.62
CA ASN A 82 8.03 -3.51 -0.60
C ASN A 82 9.05 -2.42 -0.24
N LEU A 83 8.88 -1.19 -0.72
CA LEU A 83 9.79 -0.07 -0.41
C LEU A 83 9.81 0.35 1.07
N ILE A 84 8.72 0.12 1.82
CA ILE A 84 8.69 0.44 3.25
C ILE A 84 9.28 -0.68 4.13
N ASP A 85 9.60 -1.85 3.56
CA ASP A 85 10.27 -2.96 4.25
C ASP A 85 11.80 -2.74 4.36
N GLY A 86 12.21 -1.55 4.79
CA GLY A 86 13.61 -1.16 4.93
C GLY A 86 14.11 -1.06 6.38
N ILE A 87 13.20 -1.09 7.35
CA ILE A 87 13.52 -1.07 8.79
C ILE A 87 12.62 -2.01 9.57
N ASP A 88 13.07 -2.41 10.76
CA ASP A 88 12.39 -3.40 11.58
C ASP A 88 11.05 -2.85 12.09
N GLY A 89 9.99 -3.61 11.86
CA GLY A 89 8.64 -3.36 12.33
C GLY A 89 7.77 -2.53 11.40
N LEU A 90 8.35 -1.74 10.48
CA LEU A 90 7.57 -0.76 9.70
C LEU A 90 6.53 -1.42 8.79
N ALA A 91 6.97 -2.30 7.89
CA ALA A 91 6.06 -2.97 6.95
C ALA A 91 4.96 -3.74 7.70
N ALA A 92 5.33 -4.48 8.75
CA ALA A 92 4.39 -5.26 9.55
C ALA A 92 3.36 -4.38 10.28
N MET A 93 3.78 -3.31 10.96
CA MET A 93 2.85 -2.39 11.66
C MET A 93 1.90 -1.70 10.66
N ILE A 94 2.41 -1.18 9.55
CA ILE A 94 1.58 -0.55 8.51
C ILE A 94 0.62 -1.58 7.87
N GLY A 95 1.09 -2.80 7.62
CA GLY A 95 0.26 -3.89 7.09
C GLY A 95 -0.87 -4.30 8.04
N ILE A 96 -0.59 -4.37 9.36
CA ILE A 96 -1.61 -4.63 10.39
C ILE A 96 -2.67 -3.52 10.39
N ILE A 97 -2.24 -2.25 10.37
CA ILE A 97 -3.17 -1.10 10.34
C ILE A 97 -4.05 -1.16 9.08
N ALA A 98 -3.45 -1.34 7.90
CA ALA A 98 -4.18 -1.41 6.65
C ALA A 98 -5.17 -2.58 6.61
N CYS A 99 -4.73 -3.78 6.99
CA CYS A 99 -5.60 -4.95 7.04
C CYS A 99 -6.70 -4.81 8.10
N SER A 100 -6.49 -4.06 9.19
CA SER A 100 -7.53 -3.82 10.19
C SER A 100 -8.66 -2.95 9.62
N ILE A 101 -8.32 -1.93 8.83
CA ILE A 101 -9.32 -1.12 8.12
C ILE A 101 -10.07 -1.98 7.10
N TYR A 102 -9.36 -2.79 6.29
CA TYR A 102 -10.02 -3.69 5.35
C TYR A 102 -10.90 -4.74 6.03
N ALA A 103 -10.46 -5.32 7.14
CA ALA A 103 -11.28 -6.25 7.92
C ALA A 103 -12.59 -5.59 8.34
N TRP A 104 -12.52 -4.38 8.92
CA TRP A 104 -13.72 -3.63 9.30
C TRP A 104 -14.64 -3.35 8.10
N LEU A 105 -14.09 -2.87 6.97
CA LEU A 105 -14.86 -2.57 5.75
C LEU A 105 -15.53 -3.81 5.14
N PHE A 106 -14.85 -4.94 5.12
CA PHE A 106 -15.41 -6.17 4.54
C PHE A 106 -16.37 -6.88 5.49
N TYR A 107 -16.17 -6.75 6.80
CA TYR A 107 -17.13 -7.23 7.79
C TYR A 107 -18.47 -6.50 7.65
N THR A 108 -18.44 -5.17 7.55
CA THR A 108 -19.66 -4.36 7.39
C THR A 108 -20.34 -4.63 6.04
N ASN A 109 -19.60 -4.94 4.99
CA ASN A 109 -20.16 -5.30 3.68
C ASN A 109 -20.60 -6.77 3.54
N ASN A 110 -20.53 -7.60 4.59
CA ASN A 110 -20.81 -9.05 4.53
C ASN A 110 -19.92 -9.82 3.52
N GLU A 111 -18.72 -9.31 3.25
CA GLU A 111 -17.72 -9.90 2.35
C GLU A 111 -16.79 -10.84 3.14
N LEU A 112 -17.35 -11.94 3.65
CA LEU A 112 -16.70 -12.81 4.64
C LEU A 112 -15.31 -13.32 4.21
N PHE A 113 -15.13 -13.65 2.93
CA PHE A 113 -13.84 -14.10 2.40
C PHE A 113 -12.74 -13.05 2.61
N PHE A 114 -13.00 -11.79 2.26
CA PHE A 114 -12.01 -10.72 2.35
C PHE A 114 -11.80 -10.26 3.80
N PHE A 115 -12.86 -10.31 4.62
CA PHE A 115 -12.74 -10.14 6.07
C PHE A 115 -11.76 -11.16 6.66
N LEU A 116 -11.98 -12.46 6.42
CA LEU A 116 -11.11 -13.52 6.93
C LEU A 116 -9.69 -13.42 6.38
N LEU A 117 -9.52 -13.10 5.10
CA LEU A 117 -8.20 -12.84 4.51
C LEU A 117 -7.45 -11.73 5.25
N SER A 118 -8.15 -10.64 5.59
CA SER A 118 -7.58 -9.53 6.35
C SER A 118 -7.18 -9.96 7.77
N ILE A 119 -8.03 -10.69 8.48
CA ILE A 119 -7.76 -11.20 9.83
C ILE A 119 -6.58 -12.17 9.85
N ILE A 120 -6.51 -13.10 8.89
CA ILE A 120 -5.39 -14.05 8.75
C ILE A 120 -4.09 -13.28 8.50
N THR A 121 -4.12 -12.28 7.62
CA THR A 121 -2.95 -11.46 7.31
C THR A 121 -2.47 -10.67 8.54
N ILE A 122 -3.39 -10.13 9.35
CA ILE A 122 -3.06 -9.52 10.65
C ILE A 122 -2.36 -10.53 11.57
N GLY A 123 -2.90 -11.75 11.69
CA GLY A 123 -2.30 -12.80 12.50
C GLY A 123 -0.87 -13.16 12.06
N ILE A 124 -0.65 -13.30 10.75
CA ILE A 124 0.68 -13.54 10.16
C ILE A 124 1.64 -12.40 10.51
N LEU A 125 1.20 -11.15 10.31
CA LEU A 125 2.05 -9.98 10.57
C LEU A 125 2.35 -9.77 12.06
N ILE A 126 1.40 -10.06 12.96
CA ILE A 126 1.64 -10.02 14.41
C ILE A 126 2.67 -11.08 14.82
N ALA A 127 2.52 -12.31 14.31
CA ALA A 127 3.47 -13.39 14.58
C ALA A 127 4.87 -13.02 14.04
N PHE A 128 4.95 -12.51 12.82
CA PHE A 128 6.18 -12.03 12.21
C PHE A 128 6.81 -10.86 13.00
N LEU A 129 6.01 -9.88 13.43
CA LEU A 129 6.47 -8.68 14.14
C LEU A 129 7.24 -9.03 15.43
N ARG A 130 6.80 -10.08 16.14
CA ARG A 130 7.52 -10.59 17.32
C ARG A 130 8.96 -10.98 17.00
N PHE A 131 9.20 -11.66 15.88
CA PHE A 131 10.54 -12.09 15.47
C PHE A 131 11.31 -10.95 14.79
N ASN A 132 10.63 -10.09 14.03
CA ASN A 132 11.25 -8.99 13.31
C ASN A 132 11.81 -7.91 14.25
N LEU A 133 11.13 -7.65 15.38
CA LEU A 133 11.60 -6.74 16.43
C LEU A 133 12.60 -7.39 17.42
N SER A 134 12.91 -8.68 17.25
CA SER A 134 13.83 -9.40 18.14
C SER A 134 15.28 -8.96 17.95
N LYS A 135 16.07 -9.03 19.03
CA LYS A 135 17.52 -8.74 18.98
C LYS A 135 18.30 -10.05 18.82
N LYS A 136 19.07 -10.16 17.73
CA LYS A 136 20.09 -11.17 17.40
C LYS A 136 19.61 -12.56 16.92
N ASN A 137 19.38 -13.54 17.78
CA ASN A 137 19.46 -14.95 17.34
C ASN A 137 18.22 -15.50 16.61
N ASN A 138 17.04 -14.92 16.84
CA ASN A 138 15.77 -15.38 16.23
C ASN A 138 15.16 -14.31 15.32
N LYS A 139 16.00 -13.40 14.80
CA LYS A 139 15.52 -12.29 13.99
C LYS A 139 15.17 -12.77 12.58
N ILE A 140 13.96 -12.46 12.15
CA ILE A 140 13.47 -12.79 10.81
C ILE A 140 13.23 -11.47 10.06
N PHE A 141 13.80 -11.39 8.85
CA PHE A 141 13.55 -10.31 7.90
C PHE A 141 12.42 -10.74 6.97
N MET A 142 11.59 -9.79 6.54
CA MET A 142 10.44 -10.08 5.67
C MET A 142 10.91 -10.47 4.27
N GLY A 143 11.93 -9.77 3.76
CA GLY A 143 12.51 -10.03 2.45
C GLY A 143 11.54 -9.69 1.31
N ASP A 144 12.02 -9.86 0.09
CA ASP A 144 11.18 -9.65 -1.09
C ASP A 144 10.06 -10.68 -1.18
N CYS A 145 10.32 -11.91 -0.73
CA CYS A 145 9.33 -12.98 -0.67
C CYS A 145 8.09 -12.58 0.14
N GLY A 146 8.29 -12.08 1.37
CA GLY A 146 7.19 -11.65 2.23
C GLY A 146 6.55 -10.36 1.76
N SER A 147 7.35 -9.34 1.47
CA SER A 147 6.85 -7.99 1.19
C SER A 147 6.08 -7.91 -0.13
N LEU A 148 6.50 -8.61 -1.19
CA LEU A 148 5.75 -8.68 -2.45
C LEU A 148 4.41 -9.42 -2.27
N THR A 149 4.41 -10.51 -1.50
CA THR A 149 3.20 -11.32 -1.26
C THR A 149 2.17 -10.56 -0.42
N ILE A 150 2.60 -9.92 0.68
CA ILE A 150 1.70 -9.09 1.50
C ILE A 150 1.24 -7.85 0.74
N GLY A 151 2.12 -7.22 -0.05
CA GLY A 151 1.76 -6.11 -0.94
C GLY A 151 0.68 -6.50 -1.94
N LEU A 152 0.71 -7.72 -2.49
CA LEU A 152 -0.34 -8.24 -3.37
C LEU A 152 -1.66 -8.44 -2.62
N ILE A 153 -1.64 -9.02 -1.41
CA ILE A 153 -2.85 -9.21 -0.61
C ILE A 153 -3.50 -7.86 -0.31
N ILE A 154 -2.72 -6.87 0.15
CA ILE A 154 -3.19 -5.51 0.40
C ILE A 154 -3.75 -4.88 -0.88
N GLY A 155 -3.06 -5.03 -2.02
CA GLY A 155 -3.53 -4.52 -3.30
C GLY A 155 -4.81 -5.18 -3.80
N LEU A 156 -4.97 -6.48 -3.58
CA LEU A 156 -6.19 -7.23 -3.91
C LEU A 156 -7.37 -6.78 -3.04
N LEU A 157 -7.16 -6.62 -1.73
CA LEU A 157 -8.14 -6.04 -0.81
C LEU A 157 -8.52 -4.61 -1.25
N THR A 158 -7.53 -3.81 -1.67
CA THR A 158 -7.74 -2.45 -2.18
C THR A 158 -8.64 -2.43 -3.42
N LEU A 159 -8.34 -3.28 -4.41
CA LEU A 159 -9.13 -3.38 -5.65
C LEU A 159 -10.53 -3.92 -5.40
N ARG A 160 -10.69 -4.89 -4.49
CA ARG A 160 -12.02 -5.38 -4.10
C ARG A 160 -12.84 -4.29 -3.43
N PHE A 161 -12.21 -3.52 -2.54
CA PHE A 161 -12.89 -2.41 -1.87
C PHE A 161 -13.32 -1.34 -2.89
N LEU A 162 -12.47 -1.01 -3.87
CA LEU A 162 -12.84 -0.10 -4.96
C LEU A 162 -14.00 -0.60 -5.81
N SER A 163 -14.11 -1.90 -6.04
CA SER A 163 -15.16 -2.47 -6.91
C SER A 163 -16.47 -2.76 -6.18
N THR A 164 -16.52 -2.59 -4.85
CA THR A 164 -17.68 -2.94 -4.02
C THR A 164 -18.46 -1.70 -3.63
N SER A 165 -19.77 -1.69 -3.85
CA SER A 165 -20.68 -0.68 -3.29
C SER A 165 -20.87 -0.91 -1.78
N LEU A 166 -20.81 0.15 -0.97
CA LEU A 166 -20.86 0.10 0.50
C LEU A 166 -22.24 0.54 1.03
N PRO A 167 -23.23 -0.35 1.15
CA PRO A 167 -24.59 0.03 1.52
C PRO A 167 -24.69 0.78 2.87
N LEU A 168 -23.72 0.63 3.79
CA LEU A 168 -23.83 1.08 5.18
C LEU A 168 -23.27 2.47 5.48
N THR A 169 -22.47 3.06 4.60
CA THR A 169 -21.92 4.42 4.79
C THR A 169 -22.15 5.24 3.53
N PRO A 170 -23.25 6.03 3.46
CA PRO A 170 -23.65 6.80 2.27
C PRO A 170 -22.52 7.65 1.68
N GLN A 171 -21.62 8.15 2.52
CA GLN A 171 -20.48 8.97 2.12
C GLN A 171 -19.36 8.14 1.47
N LEU A 172 -19.10 6.93 1.96
CA LEU A 172 -18.12 6.01 1.37
C LEU A 172 -18.65 5.31 0.11
N ASN A 173 -19.93 5.47 -0.24
CA ASN A 173 -20.45 4.93 -1.50
C ASN A 173 -19.85 5.61 -2.73
N LYS A 174 -19.51 6.90 -2.62
CA LYS A 174 -18.92 7.63 -3.74
C LYS A 174 -17.52 7.10 -4.04
N VAL A 175 -17.25 6.77 -5.31
CA VAL A 175 -15.95 6.24 -5.77
C VAL A 175 -14.81 7.17 -5.38
N GLU A 176 -15.00 8.49 -5.54
CA GLU A 176 -14.05 9.53 -5.12
C GLU A 176 -13.64 9.40 -3.64
N THR A 177 -14.59 9.11 -2.75
CA THR A 177 -14.32 8.98 -1.31
C THR A 177 -13.62 7.65 -1.01
N ARG A 178 -13.95 6.57 -1.73
CA ARG A 178 -13.21 5.29 -1.64
C ARG A 178 -11.75 5.45 -2.07
N ILE A 179 -11.50 6.15 -3.17
CA ILE A 179 -10.13 6.45 -3.63
C ILE A 179 -9.37 7.25 -2.57
N LEU A 180 -10.00 8.26 -1.97
CA LEU A 180 -9.39 9.01 -0.89
C LEU A 180 -9.12 8.14 0.34
N LEU A 181 -10.04 7.26 0.74
CA LEU A 181 -9.80 6.33 1.85
C LEU A 181 -8.60 5.41 1.57
N ILE A 182 -8.41 4.95 0.33
CA ILE A 182 -7.25 4.11 -0.02
C ILE A 182 -5.95 4.88 0.12
N THR A 183 -5.91 6.14 -0.32
CA THR A 183 -4.73 6.98 -0.10
C THR A 183 -4.49 7.21 1.40
N ALA A 184 -5.55 7.31 2.22
CA ALA A 184 -5.41 7.35 3.67
C ALA A 184 -4.90 6.02 4.24
N VAL A 185 -5.41 4.86 3.81
CA VAL A 185 -5.00 3.52 4.27
C VAL A 185 -3.55 3.20 3.91
N LEU A 186 -3.09 3.65 2.74
CA LEU A 186 -1.73 3.44 2.23
C LEU A 186 -0.89 4.72 2.30
N PHE A 187 -1.19 5.60 3.26
CA PHE A 187 -0.58 6.92 3.35
C PHE A 187 0.95 6.86 3.38
N ILE A 188 1.54 6.05 4.27
CA ILE A 188 3.01 5.93 4.37
C ILE A 188 3.65 5.30 3.11
N PRO A 189 3.20 4.13 2.60
CA PRO A 189 3.71 3.57 1.34
C PRO A 189 3.65 4.56 0.16
N PHE A 190 2.51 5.23 -0.01
CA PHE A 190 2.30 6.18 -1.10
C PHE A 190 3.09 7.47 -0.91
N LEU A 191 3.19 7.99 0.31
CA LEU A 191 3.98 9.19 0.61
C LEU A 191 5.43 8.98 0.21
N ASP A 192 6.04 7.84 0.57
CA ASP A 192 7.43 7.57 0.22
C ASP A 192 7.61 7.42 -1.30
N THR A 193 6.73 6.62 -1.92
CA THR A 193 6.79 6.33 -3.36
C THR A 193 6.61 7.60 -4.20
N PHE A 194 5.55 8.38 -3.96
CA PHE A 194 5.26 9.60 -4.72
C PHE A 194 6.32 10.68 -4.48
N ARG A 195 6.77 10.86 -3.23
CA ARG A 195 7.84 11.82 -2.91
C ARG A 195 9.11 11.51 -3.71
N ILE A 196 9.53 10.25 -3.75
CA ILE A 196 10.74 9.85 -4.47
C ILE A 196 10.57 10.05 -5.98
N ILE A 197 9.41 9.67 -6.54
CA ILE A 197 9.10 9.88 -7.96
C ILE A 197 9.18 11.38 -8.31
N ILE A 198 8.54 12.25 -7.51
CA ILE A 198 8.55 13.70 -7.72
C ILE A 198 9.98 14.26 -7.66
N ILE A 199 10.76 13.91 -6.63
CA ILE A 199 12.16 14.36 -6.49
C ILE A 199 13.00 13.94 -7.71
N ARG A 200 12.79 12.72 -8.24
CA ARG A 200 13.53 12.23 -9.42
C ARG A 200 13.14 12.98 -10.68
N ILE A 201 11.85 13.21 -10.90
CA ILE A 201 11.34 13.99 -12.04
C ILE A 201 11.90 15.42 -12.00
N MET A 202 11.88 16.07 -10.84
CA MET A 202 12.46 17.41 -10.66
C MET A 202 13.97 17.46 -10.96
N LYS A 203 14.69 16.35 -10.72
CA LYS A 203 16.11 16.18 -11.03
C LYS A 203 16.39 15.64 -12.44
N ARG A 204 15.37 15.50 -13.29
CA ARG A 204 15.46 14.90 -14.64
C ARG A 204 16.07 13.49 -14.65
N GLN A 205 15.88 12.74 -13.56
CA GLN A 205 16.35 11.36 -13.43
C GLN A 205 15.19 10.38 -13.69
N SER A 206 15.54 9.18 -14.17
CA SER A 206 14.55 8.12 -14.36
C SER A 206 13.84 7.78 -13.02
N PRO A 207 12.49 7.71 -13.01
CA PRO A 207 11.72 7.26 -11.84
C PRO A 207 12.06 5.84 -11.37
N PHE A 208 12.75 5.02 -12.18
CA PHE A 208 13.05 3.62 -11.88
C PHE A 208 14.48 3.37 -11.36
N LYS A 209 15.29 4.41 -11.18
CA LYS A 209 16.64 4.28 -10.63
C LYS A 209 16.60 4.03 -9.12
N ALA A 210 17.35 3.07 -8.57
CA ALA A 210 17.41 2.85 -7.13
C ALA A 210 17.90 4.10 -6.36
N ASP A 211 17.31 4.41 -5.20
CA ASP A 211 17.68 5.56 -4.36
C ASP A 211 17.62 5.18 -2.87
N LYS A 212 18.43 5.84 -2.04
CA LYS A 212 18.51 5.63 -0.59
C LYS A 212 17.78 6.72 0.20
N ASN A 213 16.84 7.43 -0.43
CA ASN A 213 16.14 8.58 0.13
C ASN A 213 14.76 8.24 0.74
N HIS A 214 14.50 6.97 1.01
CA HIS A 214 13.26 6.49 1.63
C HIS A 214 13.03 7.13 3.00
N LEU A 215 11.75 7.31 3.38
CA LEU A 215 11.34 7.96 4.63
C LEU A 215 12.09 7.40 5.85
N HIS A 216 12.16 6.07 5.93
CA HIS A 216 12.81 5.40 7.04
C HIS A 216 14.31 5.72 7.08
N HIS A 217 15.02 5.74 5.95
CA HIS A 217 16.43 6.10 5.90
C HIS A 217 16.69 7.54 6.36
N VAL A 218 15.78 8.47 6.07
CA VAL A 218 15.89 9.85 6.56
C VAL A 218 15.80 9.89 8.08
N LEU A 219 14.84 9.18 8.68
CA LEU A 219 14.67 9.13 10.14
C LEU A 219 15.85 8.44 10.83
N ILE A 220 16.34 7.32 10.29
CA ILE A 220 17.51 6.62 10.84
C ILE A 220 18.75 7.52 10.81
N LYS A 221 19.00 8.23 9.70
CA LYS A 221 20.12 9.19 9.61
C LYS A 221 19.98 10.37 10.56
N TYR A 222 18.76 10.77 10.87
CA TYR A 222 18.50 11.82 11.85
C TYR A 222 18.74 11.35 13.31
N GLY A 223 18.90 10.04 13.55
CA GLY A 223 19.23 9.47 14.86
C GLY A 223 18.13 8.61 15.49
N TYR A 224 17.02 8.36 14.80
CA TYR A 224 16.00 7.43 15.29
C TYR A 224 16.48 5.98 15.16
N SER A 225 16.12 5.13 16.14
CA SER A 225 16.24 3.68 16.00
C SER A 225 15.17 3.12 15.04
N HIS A 226 15.39 1.90 14.52
CA HIS A 226 14.41 1.21 13.65
C HIS A 226 13.03 1.18 14.31
N PHE A 227 12.93 0.76 15.56
CA PHE A 227 11.67 0.71 16.28
C PHE A 227 11.00 2.08 16.43
N GLN A 228 11.75 3.12 16.82
CA GLN A 228 11.19 4.47 16.98
C GLN A 228 10.67 5.05 15.65
N ALA A 229 11.42 4.84 14.55
CA ALA A 229 10.99 5.28 13.23
C ALA A 229 9.73 4.53 12.78
N SER A 230 9.67 3.20 12.97
CA SER A 230 8.49 2.38 12.68
C SER A 230 7.27 2.81 13.48
N LEU A 231 7.44 3.06 14.78
CA LEU A 231 6.36 3.52 15.65
C LEU A 231 5.85 4.91 15.25
N LEU A 232 6.75 5.87 14.99
CA LEU A 232 6.38 7.22 14.56
C LEU A 232 5.58 7.19 13.25
N LEU A 233 6.06 6.47 12.24
CA LEU A 233 5.38 6.37 10.95
C LEU A 233 4.02 5.65 11.09
N SER A 234 3.92 4.66 11.97
CA SER A 234 2.65 3.98 12.28
C SER A 234 1.66 4.89 13.00
N LEU A 235 2.12 5.75 13.93
CA LEU A 235 1.29 6.75 14.59
C LEU A 235 0.78 7.80 13.59
N ILE A 236 1.61 8.24 12.65
CA ILE A 236 1.19 9.12 11.55
C ILE A 236 0.11 8.44 10.71
N GLN A 237 0.32 7.18 10.33
CA GLN A 237 -0.65 6.38 9.57
C GLN A 237 -2.02 6.29 10.27
N VAL A 238 -2.03 5.97 11.58
CA VAL A 238 -3.27 5.93 12.39
C VAL A 238 -3.90 7.32 12.49
N SER A 239 -3.10 8.37 12.70
CA SER A 239 -3.61 9.75 12.82
C SER A 239 -4.27 10.22 11.53
N THR A 240 -3.68 9.92 10.37
CA THR A 240 -4.27 10.22 9.06
C THR A 240 -5.61 9.50 8.87
N LEU A 241 -5.70 8.22 9.25
CA LEU A 241 -6.94 7.45 9.18
C LEU A 241 -8.02 8.00 10.12
N LEU A 242 -7.65 8.30 11.37
CA LEU A 242 -8.57 8.91 12.35
C LEU A 242 -9.13 10.22 11.80
N LEU A 243 -8.27 11.10 11.31
CA LEU A 243 -8.68 12.39 10.74
C LEU A 243 -9.59 12.21 9.51
N PHE A 244 -9.26 11.26 8.63
CA PHE A 244 -10.11 10.93 7.48
C PHE A 244 -11.52 10.51 7.93
N PHE A 245 -11.64 9.55 8.85
CA PHE A 245 -12.95 9.08 9.31
C PHE A 245 -13.73 10.17 10.06
N LEU A 246 -13.08 10.99 10.89
CA LEU A 246 -13.71 12.10 11.61
C LEU A 246 -14.36 13.14 10.69
N LEU A 247 -13.78 13.34 9.50
CA LEU A 247 -14.23 14.36 8.54
C LEU A 247 -15.07 13.79 7.40
N SER A 248 -14.90 12.52 7.03
CA SER A 248 -15.57 11.90 5.88
C SER A 248 -17.09 11.99 5.89
N GLY A 249 -17.71 12.03 7.08
CA GLY A 249 -19.15 12.21 7.26
C GLY A 249 -19.62 13.68 7.39
N LYS A 250 -18.69 14.64 7.47
CA LYS A 250 -18.97 16.03 7.86
C LYS A 250 -18.65 17.05 6.77
N VAL A 251 -17.77 16.72 5.83
CA VAL A 251 -17.32 17.65 4.77
C VAL A 251 -17.48 17.01 3.40
N SER A 252 -17.47 17.84 2.35
CA SER A 252 -17.53 17.34 0.97
C SER A 252 -16.26 16.58 0.58
N SER A 253 -16.36 15.74 -0.45
CA SER A 253 -15.22 15.02 -1.04
C SER A 253 -14.11 15.95 -1.52
N ALA A 254 -14.45 17.16 -1.99
CA ALA A 254 -13.48 18.18 -2.36
C ALA A 254 -12.65 18.68 -1.15
N TYR A 255 -13.29 18.91 0.00
CA TYR A 255 -12.57 19.28 1.23
C TYR A 255 -11.70 18.12 1.75
N LEU A 256 -12.18 16.88 1.68
CA LEU A 256 -11.37 15.70 2.03
C LEU A 256 -10.15 15.57 1.11
N PHE A 257 -10.33 15.77 -0.19
CA PHE A 257 -9.23 15.77 -1.16
C PHE A 257 -8.21 16.86 -0.83
N GLY A 258 -8.66 18.09 -0.61
CA GLY A 258 -7.80 19.20 -0.23
C GLY A 258 -7.00 18.90 1.05
N MET A 259 -7.66 18.37 2.08
CA MET A 259 -7.01 17.95 3.32
C MET A 259 -5.96 16.87 3.08
N MET A 260 -6.31 15.78 2.37
CA MET A 260 -5.37 14.70 2.07
C MET A 260 -4.16 15.22 1.30
N LEU A 261 -4.38 16.06 0.29
CA LEU A 261 -3.31 16.70 -0.48
C LEU A 261 -2.40 17.54 0.43
N THR A 262 -2.97 18.36 1.32
CA THR A 262 -2.21 19.15 2.28
C THR A 262 -1.37 18.25 3.19
N LEU A 263 -1.91 17.13 3.69
CA LEU A 263 -1.16 16.19 4.52
C LEU A 263 0.03 15.57 3.76
N TYR A 264 -0.18 15.14 2.51
CA TYR A 264 0.91 14.61 1.68
C TYR A 264 2.00 15.65 1.43
N VAL A 265 1.62 16.86 1.03
CA VAL A 265 2.57 17.96 0.75
C VAL A 265 3.31 18.37 2.02
N ALA A 266 2.60 18.62 3.12
CA ALA A 266 3.20 19.00 4.40
C ALA A 266 4.18 17.93 4.89
N SER A 267 3.79 16.64 4.84
CA SER A 267 4.67 15.55 5.24
C SER A 267 5.92 15.49 4.34
N ALA A 268 5.76 15.60 3.02
CA ALA A 268 6.88 15.60 2.09
C ALA A 268 7.86 16.76 2.34
N LEU A 269 7.35 17.96 2.63
CA LEU A 269 8.16 19.13 2.98
C LEU A 269 8.89 18.94 4.31
N ILE A 270 8.20 18.46 5.36
CA ILE A 270 8.80 18.16 6.67
C ILE A 270 9.94 17.15 6.51
N ILE A 271 9.72 16.06 5.76
CA ILE A 271 10.74 15.04 5.53
C ILE A 271 11.94 15.60 4.78
N ASN A 272 11.72 16.45 3.77
CA ASN A 272 12.81 17.09 3.04
C ASN A 272 13.61 18.06 3.94
N PHE A 273 12.95 18.77 4.85
CA PHE A 273 13.60 19.61 5.85
C PHE A 273 14.42 18.79 6.85
N VAL A 274 13.85 17.71 7.41
CA VAL A 274 14.55 16.79 8.32
C VAL A 274 15.77 16.19 7.63
N ARG A 275 15.62 15.78 6.37
CA ARG A 275 16.73 15.29 5.54
C ARG A 275 17.84 16.34 5.38
N ALA A 276 17.49 17.58 5.06
CA ALA A 276 18.48 18.64 4.89
C ALA A 276 19.29 18.84 6.18
N LYS A 277 18.63 18.81 7.35
CA LYS A 277 19.32 18.82 8.65
C LYS A 277 20.19 17.58 8.87
N ALA A 278 19.68 16.39 8.57
CA ALA A 278 20.42 15.13 8.75
C ALA A 278 21.68 15.01 7.86
N MET A 279 21.78 15.79 6.78
CA MET A 279 22.99 15.84 5.93
C MET A 279 23.93 16.99 6.27
N ALA A 280 23.53 17.90 7.17
CA ALA A 280 24.34 19.02 7.62
C ALA A 280 25.20 18.69 8.85
N TYR A 281 24.93 17.55 9.49
CA TYR A 281 25.72 16.94 10.54
C TYR A 281 26.41 15.67 10.01
#